data_AF-R8Q5S9-F1
#
_entry.id   AF-R8Q5S9-F1
#
_cell.length_a   1.000
_cell.length_b   1.000
_cell.length_c   1.000
_cell.angle_alpha   90.00
_cell.angle_beta   90.00
_cell.angle_gamma   90.00
#
_symmetry.space_group_name_H-M   'P 1'
#
loop_
_entity.id
_entity.type
_entity.pdbx_description
1 polymer ?
#
loop_
_entity_poly.entity_id
_entity_poly.type
_entity_poly.pdbx_seq_one_letter_code
_entity_poly.pdbx_strand_id
1 'polypeptide(L)' 'MIIAAHGNTIRALVKYLDQISDEDIEYVNIPTGTPLVYEFDNDLKPICHYYLRMKMGIKQTV' A
#
# COMPACT_ATOMS: atom_id res chain seq x y z
N MET A 1 10.52 -8.14 -3.52
CA MET A 1 9.92 -8.89 -2.38
C MET A 1 8.40 -8.82 -2.52
N ILE A 2 7.66 -9.87 -2.15
CA ILE A 2 6.19 -9.88 -2.11
C ILE A 2 5.77 -10.38 -0.73
N ILE A 3 4.83 -9.68 -0.08
CA ILE A 3 4.25 -10.06 1.21
C ILE A 3 2.75 -10.27 1.01
N ALA A 4 2.23 -11.42 1.43
CA ALA A 4 0.80 -11.73 1.43
C ALA A 4 0.36 -12.08 2.85
N ALA A 5 -0.53 -11.28 3.43
CA ALA A 5 -1.03 -11.47 4.79
C ALA A 5 -2.46 -10.92 4.92
N HIS A 6 -3.06 -11.05 6.11
CA HIS A 6 -4.36 -10.48 6.42
C HIS A 6 -4.29 -8.97 6.72
N GLY A 7 -5.45 -8.30 6.66
CA GLY A 7 -5.55 -6.84 6.79
C GLY A 7 -4.90 -6.27 8.06
N ASN A 8 -5.05 -6.92 9.21
CA ASN A 8 -4.46 -6.45 10.47
C ASN A 8 -2.93 -6.48 10.46
N THR A 9 -2.32 -7.54 9.90
CA THR A 9 -0.87 -7.66 9.78
C THR A 9 -0.32 -6.64 8.79
N ILE A 10 -0.99 -6.44 7.65
CA ILE A 10 -0.60 -5.43 6.68
C ILE A 10 -0.73 -4.02 7.27
N ARG A 11 -1.81 -3.73 8.01
CA ARG A 11 -2.00 -2.44 8.68
C ARG A 11 -0.91 -2.17 9.72
N ALA A 12 -0.50 -3.17 10.49
CA ALA A 12 0.62 -3.03 11.42
C ALA A 12 1.95 -2.73 10.69
N LEU A 13 2.20 -3.35 9.53
CA LEU A 13 3.37 -3.05 8.71
C LEU A 13 3.31 -1.63 8.13
N VAL A 14 2.17 -1.22 7.59
CA VAL A 14 1.92 0.14 7.08
C VAL A 14 2.13 1.17 8.18
N LYS A 15 1.62 0.91 9.40
CA LYS A 15 1.84 1.77 10.58
C LYS A 15 3.32 2.01 10.83
N TYR A 16 4.13 0.95 10.79
CA TYR A 16 5.57 1.03 11.01
C TYR A 16 6.29 1.79 9.89
N LEU A 17 5.96 1.49 8.63
CA LEU A 17 6.61 2.08 7.46
C LEU A 17 6.28 3.58 7.31
N ASP A 18 5.00 3.93 7.46
CA ASP A 18 4.52 5.31 7.29
C ASP A 18 4.55 6.11 8.59
N GLN A 19 5.06 5.53 9.69
CA GLN A 19 5.13 6.14 11.02
C GLN A 19 3.79 6.72 11.50
N ILE A 20 2.71 5.95 11.27
CA ILE A 20 1.34 6.34 11.65
C ILE A 20 1.15 6.12 13.15
N SER A 21 0.49 7.07 13.80
CA SER A 21 0.18 7.00 15.23
C SER A 21 -0.82 5.88 15.56
N ASP A 22 -0.92 5.52 16.84
CA ASP A 22 -1.89 4.54 17.33
C ASP A 22 -3.33 5.04 17.19
N GLU A 23 -3.52 6.35 17.24
CA GLU A 23 -4.80 7.01 17.07
C GLU A 23 -5.19 7.08 15.58
N ASP A 24 -4.24 7.34 14.69
CA ASP A 24 -4.55 7.52 13.26
C ASP A 24 -4.71 6.19 12.52
N ILE A 25 -4.07 5.12 13.01
CA ILE A 25 -4.08 3.81 12.33
C ILE A 25 -5.48 3.18 12.26
N GLU A 26 -6.38 3.57 13.16
CA GLU A 26 -7.77 3.10 13.17
C GLU A 26 -8.55 3.54 11.91
N TYR A 27 -8.16 4.69 11.33
CA TYR A 27 -8.76 5.24 10.12
C TYR A 27 -8.15 4.69 8.82
N VAL A 28 -7.09 3.89 8.92
CA VAL A 28 -6.40 3.34 7.75
C VAL A 28 -7.11 2.09 7.22
N ASN A 29 -7.76 2.25 6.07
CA ASN A 29 -8.39 1.16 5.35
C ASN A 29 -7.50 0.64 4.21
N ILE A 30 -7.08 -0.64 4.30
CA ILE A 30 -6.30 -1.30 3.25
C ILE A 30 -7.24 -2.15 2.40
N PRO A 31 -7.38 -1.86 1.09
CA PRO A 31 -8.26 -2.61 0.21
C PRO A 31 -7.75 -4.03 -0.01
N THR A 32 -8.67 -4.99 -0.05
CA THR A 32 -8.39 -6.39 -0.36
C THR A 32 -8.10 -6.58 -1.85
N GLY A 33 -7.13 -7.45 -2.15
CA GLY A 33 -6.83 -7.86 -3.54
C GLY A 33 -6.19 -6.78 -4.42
N THR A 34 -5.86 -5.61 -3.88
CA THR A 34 -5.13 -4.56 -4.60
C THR A 34 -3.70 -4.48 -4.06
N PRO A 35 -2.66 -4.68 -4.89
CA PRO A 35 -1.29 -4.57 -4.42
C PRO A 35 -0.95 -3.14 -3.97
N LEU A 36 -0.39 -3.01 -2.77
CA LEU A 36 0.22 -1.78 -2.25
C LEU A 36 1.74 -1.89 -2.45
N VAL A 37 2.30 -1.00 -3.27
CA VAL A 37 3.73 -0.97 -3.62
C VAL A 37 4.42 0.08 -2.77
N TYR A 38 5.54 -0.30 -2.14
CA TYR A 38 6.46 0.62 -1.46
C TYR A 38 7.78 0.67 -2.22
N GLU A 39 8.30 1.87 -2.40
CA GLU A 39 9.66 2.11 -2.90
C GLU A 39 10.55 2.53 -1.74
N PHE A 40 11.78 2.02 -1.71
CA PHE A 40 12.74 2.24 -0.64
C PHE A 40 14.03 2.84 -1.17
N ASP A 41 14.70 3.63 -0.34
CA ASP A 41 16.07 4.06 -0.60
C ASP A 41 17.09 2.97 -0.21
N ASN A 42 18.38 3.29 -0.36
CA ASN A 42 19.47 2.36 -0.04
C ASN A 42 19.56 2.03 1.46
N ASP A 43 18.95 2.84 2.33
CA ASP A 43 18.89 2.65 3.78
C ASP A 43 17.59 1.96 4.22
N LEU A 44 16.81 1.41 3.27
CA LEU A 44 15.51 0.78 3.50
C LEU A 44 14.46 1.72 4.12
N LYS A 45 14.57 3.02 3.87
CA LYS A 45 13.52 3.98 4.24
C LYS A 45 12.51 4.10 3.11
N PRO A 46 11.20 4.08 3.41
CA PRO A 46 10.17 4.33 2.41
C PRO A 46 10.34 5.71 1.77
N ILE A 47 10.36 5.76 0.44
CA ILE A 47 10.35 7.00 -0.35
C ILE A 47 8.90 7.38 -0.67
N CYS A 48 8.12 6.40 -1.12
CA CYS A 48 6.71 6.57 -1.46
C CYS A 48 5.98 5.22 -1.45
N HIS A 49 4.65 5.28 -1.50
CA HIS A 49 3.82 4.11 -1.72
C HIS A 49 2.63 4.43 -2.64
N TYR A 50 2.15 3.43 -3.38
CA TYR A 50 0.98 3.56 -4.26
C TYR A 50 0.25 2.24 -4.47
N TYR A 51 -1.05 2.32 -4.73
CA TYR A 51 -1.84 1.15 -5.11
C TYR A 51 -1.67 0.85 -6.60
N LEU A 52 -1.24 -0.37 -6.92
CA LEU A 52 -1.15 -0.84 -8.30
C LEU A 52 -2.56 -1.19 -8.81
N ARG A 53 -3.10 -0.33 -9.66
CA ARG A 53 -4.38 -0.56 -10.35
C ARG A 53 -4.16 -0.72 -11.85
N MET A 54 -4.84 -1.70 -12.43
CA MET A 54 -4.90 -1.84 -13.88
C MET A 54 -5.77 -0.70 -14.44
N LYS A 55 -5.23 0.09 -15.36
CA LYS A 55 -6.07 0.97 -16.19
C LYS A 55 -6.86 0.08 -17.14
N MET A 56 -8.18 0.02 -16.99
CA MET A 56 -9.01 -0.47 -18.09
C MET A 56 -8.86 0.53 -19.24
N GLY A 57 -8.24 0.08 -20.34
CA GLY A 57 -8.16 0.87 -21.56
C GLY A 57 -9.58 1.13 -22.05
N ILE A 58 -9.98 2.40 -22.07
CA ILE A 58 -11.16 2.82 -22.83
C ILE A 58 -10.80 2.52 -24.28
N LYS A 59 -11.41 1.51 -24.90
CA LYS A 59 -11.41 1.41 -26.35
C LYS A 59 -12.15 2.67 -26.83
N GLN A 60 -11.40 3.66 -27.31
CA GLN A 60 -11.97 4.73 -28.13
C GLN A 60 -12.46 4.05 -29.40
N THR A 61 -13.75 3.67 -29.42
CA THR A 61 -14.44 3.34 -30.65
C THR A 61 -14.76 4.68 -31.30
N VAL A 62 -13.96 5.05 -32.30
CA VAL A 62 -14.39 5.97 -33.35
C VAL A 62 -15.40 5.28 -34.26
#